data_AF-A0A7V3T0B2-F1
#
_entry.id   AF-A0A7V3T0B2-F1
#
_cell.length_a   1.000
_cell.length_b   1.000
_cell.length_c   1.000
_cell.angle_alpha   90.00
_cell.angle_beta   90.00
_cell.angle_gamma   90.00
#
_symmetry.space_group_name_H-M   'P 1'
#
loop_
_entity.id
_entity.type
_entity.pdbx_description
1 polymer ?
#
loop_
_entity_poly.entity_id
_entity_poly.type
_entity_poly.pdbx_seq_one_letter_code
_entity_poly.pdbx_strand_id
1 'polypeptide(L)' 'YYKLLTRVKSLKENILTALETGKLWCRFYIVVKIENGDTPAMTLNNELISLLYELKAEIEFDTYVNPYSSEL' A
#
# COMPACT_ATOMS: atom_id res chain seq x y z
N TYR A 1 -8.44 -7.43 2.80
CA TYR A 1 -7.06 -7.75 3.22
C TYR A 1 -6.58 -9.11 2.69
N TYR A 2 -7.23 -10.24 3.03
CA TYR A 2 -6.76 -11.59 2.67
C TYR A 2 -6.54 -11.83 1.15
N LYS A 3 -7.53 -11.51 0.30
CA LYS A 3 -7.41 -11.65 -1.17
C LYS A 3 -6.25 -10.84 -1.76
N LEU A 4 -5.99 -9.64 -1.23
CA LEU A 4 -4.89 -8.78 -1.66
C LEU A 4 -3.55 -9.44 -1.31
N LEU A 5 -3.44 -9.94 -0.07
CA LEU A 5 -2.24 -10.64 0.42
C LEU A 5 -1.91 -11.87 -0.42
N THR A 6 -2.91 -12.69 -0.77
CA THR A 6 -2.73 -13.87 -1.63
C THR A 6 -2.24 -13.48 -3.03
N ARG A 7 -2.82 -12.42 -3.62
CA ARG A 7 -2.43 -11.95 -4.96
C ARG A 7 -0.99 -11.44 -4.97
N VAL A 8 -0.60 -10.64 -3.98
CA VAL A 8 0.78 -10.12 -3.87
C VAL A 8 1.77 -11.26 -3.62
N LYS A 9 1.45 -12.22 -2.74
CA LYS A 9 2.29 -13.42 -2.53
C LYS A 9 2.51 -14.20 -3.82
N SER A 10 1.48 -14.36 -4.65
CA SER A 10 1.60 -15.09 -5.93
C SER A 10 2.48 -14.38 -6.98
N LEU A 11 2.66 -13.06 -6.85
CA LEU A 11 3.44 -12.24 -7.79
C LEU A 11 4.85 -11.93 -7.28
N LYS A 12 5.15 -12.23 -6.01
CA LYS A 12 6.41 -11.87 -5.32
C LYS A 12 7.66 -12.27 -6.12
N GLU A 13 7.79 -13.54 -6.51
CA GLU A 13 8.99 -14.05 -7.20
C GLU A 13 9.25 -13.36 -8.54
N ASN A 14 8.20 -13.10 -9.31
CA ASN A 14 8.30 -12.38 -10.58
C ASN A 14 8.73 -10.92 -10.37
N ILE A 15 8.23 -10.27 -9.31
CA ILE A 15 8.61 -8.90 -8.97
C ILE A 15 10.08 -8.87 -8.51
N LEU A 16 10.50 -9.79 -7.65
CA LEU A 16 11.90 -9.87 -7.18
C LEU A 16 12.88 -10.07 -8.33
N THR A 17 12.59 -11.01 -9.23
CA THR A 17 13.41 -11.24 -10.43
C THR A 17 13.51 -9.97 -11.28
N ALA A 18 12.40 -9.25 -11.44
CA ALA A 18 12.36 -8.03 -12.23
C ALA A 18 13.13 -6.87 -11.58
N LEU A 19 13.09 -6.76 -10.25
CA LEU A 19 13.88 -5.80 -9.46
C LEU A 19 15.40 -6.08 -9.54
N GLU A 20 15.80 -7.34 -9.51
CA GLU A 20 17.21 -7.74 -9.58
C GLU A 20 17.86 -7.43 -10.94
N THR A 21 17.09 -7.49 -12.02
CA THR A 21 17.57 -7.08 -13.35
C THR A 21 17.70 -5.56 -13.52
N GLY A 22 17.39 -4.78 -12.47
CA GLY A 22 17.57 -3.33 -12.42
C GLY A 22 16.60 -2.52 -13.29
N LYS A 23 15.58 -3.16 -13.88
CA LYS A 23 14.65 -2.53 -14.83
C LYS A 23 13.41 -1.94 -14.19
N LEU A 24 13.18 -2.16 -12.90
CA LEU A 24 11.95 -1.80 -12.21
C LEU A 24 12.24 -1.30 -10.79
N TRP A 25 11.42 -0.34 -10.34
CA TRP A 25 11.30 0.10 -8.96
C TRP A 25 9.85 -0.09 -8.52
N CYS A 26 9.62 -0.57 -7.30
CA CYS A 26 8.29 -0.87 -6.79
C CYS A 26 7.83 0.24 -5.84
N ARG A 27 6.73 0.93 -6.18
CA ARG A 27 6.08 1.93 -5.32
C ARG A 27 4.66 1.47 -5.02
N PHE A 28 4.33 1.35 -3.73
CA PHE A 28 2.97 1.05 -3.29
C PHE A 28 2.30 2.34 -2.82
N TYR A 29 1.15 2.64 -3.42
CA TYR A 29 0.30 3.74 -2.98
C TYR A 29 -0.81 3.20 -2.10
N ILE A 30 -0.84 3.65 -0.83
CA ILE A 30 -1.94 3.37 0.08
C ILE A 30 -2.72 4.68 0.25
N VAL A 31 -3.91 4.73 -0.34
CA VAL A 31 -4.80 5.89 -0.24
C VAL A 31 -5.86 5.59 0.82
N VAL A 32 -5.88 6.39 1.88
CA VAL A 32 -6.90 6.32 2.93
C VAL A 32 -7.87 7.48 2.75
N LYS A 33 -9.11 7.19 2.35
CA LYS A 33 -10.19 8.18 2.30
C LYS A 33 -10.86 8.26 3.66
N ILE A 34 -10.74 9.42 4.30
CA ILE A 34 -11.39 9.68 5.58
C ILE A 34 -12.81 10.17 5.29
N GLU A 35 -13.81 9.46 5.80
CA GLU A 35 -15.21 9.88 5.76
C GLU A 35 -15.66 10.35 7.15
N ASN A 36 -16.57 11.32 7.21
CA ASN A 36 -17.19 11.84 8.45
C ASN A 36 -16.23 12.45 9.50
N GLY A 37 -14.98 12.74 9.16
CA GLY A 37 -14.03 13.39 10.07
C GLY A 37 -13.39 12.45 11.11
N ASP A 38 -13.54 11.13 10.94
CA ASP A 38 -12.90 10.15 11.82
C ASP A 38 -11.38 10.14 11.62
N THR A 39 -10.62 9.90 12.70
CA THR A 39 -9.17 9.72 12.59
C THR A 39 -8.88 8.43 11.82
N PRO A 40 -8.16 8.46 10.68
CA PRO A 40 -7.77 7.23 10.00
C PRO A 40 -6.81 6.45 10.88
N ALA A 41 -7.17 5.24 11.24
CA ALA A 41 -6.26 4.29 11.87
C ALA A 41 -5.81 3.29 10.81
N MET A 42 -4.53 3.33 10.45
CA MET A 42 -3.90 2.31 9.61
C MET A 42 -2.75 1.69 10.39
N THR A 43 -2.78 0.36 10.50
CA THR A 43 -1.71 -0.42 11.15
C THR A 43 -1.05 -1.30 10.11
N LEU A 44 0.27 -1.15 9.95
CA LEU A 44 1.09 -2.11 9.21
C LEU A 44 1.52 -3.22 10.18
N ASN A 45 1.11 -4.46 9.92
CA ASN A 45 1.57 -5.60 10.72
C ASN A 45 2.95 -6.10 10.24
N ASN A 46 3.61 -6.91 11.08
CA ASN A 46 4.96 -7.40 10.79
C ASN A 46 5.04 -8.18 9.46
N GLU A 47 4.02 -8.96 9.09
CA GLU A 47 4.01 -9.66 7.80
C GLU A 47 4.02 -8.69 6.60
N LEU A 48 3.22 -7.62 6.66
CA LEU A 48 3.16 -6.64 5.58
C LEU A 48 4.47 -5.83 5.50
N ILE A 49 5.05 -5.46 6.64
CA ILE A 49 6.33 -4.74 6.70
C ILE A 49 7.45 -5.59 6.06
N SER A 50 7.55 -6.87 6.42
CA SER A 50 8.54 -7.77 5.85
C SER A 50 8.40 -7.92 4.34
N LEU A 51 7.16 -8.01 3.83
CA LEU A 51 6.91 -8.10 2.40
C LEU A 51 7.34 -6.83 1.65
N LEU A 52 7.05 -5.64 2.18
CA LEU A 52 7.45 -4.37 1.57
C LEU A 52 8.98 -4.23 1.53
N TYR A 53 9.66 -4.66 2.59
CA TYR A 53 11.12 -4.68 2.65
C TYR A 53 11.76 -5.59 1.59
N GLU A 54 11.26 -6.82 1.44
CA GLU A 54 11.74 -7.76 0.43
C GLU A 54 11.62 -7.19 -0.99
N LEU A 55 10.54 -6.45 -1.26
CA LEU A 55 10.28 -5.82 -2.55
C LEU A 55 11.06 -4.50 -2.77
N LYS A 56 11.95 -4.14 -1.84
CA LYS A 56 12.67 -2.84 -1.83
C LYS A 56 11.72 -1.67 -2.05
N ALA A 57 10.53 -1.77 -1.47
CA ALA A 57 9.45 -0.88 -1.82
C ALA A 57 9.45 0.38 -0.97
N GLU A 58 9.13 1.50 -1.60
CA GLU A 58 8.87 2.75 -0.90
C GLU A 58 7.42 2.78 -0.42
N ILE A 59 7.21 3.32 0.79
CA ILE A 59 5.89 3.52 1.38
C ILE A 59 5.61 5.00 1.41
N GLU A 60 4.50 5.39 0.80
CA GLU A 60 4.01 6.77 0.82
C GLU A 60 2.61 6.79 1.41
N PHE A 61 2.41 7.69 2.36
CA PHE A 61 1.11 7.94 2.96
C PHE A 61 0.59 9.27 2.47
N ASP A 62 -0.56 9.22 1.81
CA ASP A 62 -1.34 10.41 1.48
C ASP A 62 -2.69 10.33 2.19
N THR A 63 -3.01 11.38 2.94
CA THR A 63 -4.26 11.50 3.69
C THR A 63 -5.06 12.63 3.08
N TYR A 64 -6.21 12.30 2.49
CA TYR A 64 -7.15 13.30 2.00
C TYR A 64 -8.40 13.31 2.87
N VAL A 65 -8.69 14.47 3.45
CA VAL A 65 -9.98 14.75 4.09
C VAL A 65 -10.91 15.22 2.98
N ASN A 66 -12.08 14.60 2.84
CA ASN A 66 -13.15 15.10 1.97
C ASN A 66 -14.16 15.88 2.82
N PRO A 67 -13.98 17.19 3.08
CA PRO A 67 -14.84 17.97 3.98
C PRO A 67 -16.26 18.22 3.44
N TYR A 68 -16.62 17.71 2.27
CA TYR A 68 -17.94 17.96 1.69
C TYR A 68 -18.99 16.98 2.20
N SER A 69 -19.70 17.36 3.26
CA SER A 69 -21.15 17.17 3.26
C SER A 69 -21.72 18.25 2.34
N SER A 70 -22.10 17.86 1.12
CA SER A 70 -22.92 18.63 0.17
C SER A 70 -22.92 20.16 0.37
N GLU A 71 -22.28 20.90 -0.53
CA GLU A 71 -22.78 22.23 -0.86
C GLU A 71 -24.20 22.05 -1.44
N LEU A 72 -25.21 22.12 -0.56
CA LEU A 72 -26.63 22.32 -0.87
C LEU A 72 -27.22 23.23 0.21
#